data_AF-A2BYC1-F1
#
_entry.id   AF-A2BYC1-F1
#
_cell.length_a   1.000
_cell.length_b   1.000
_cell.length_c   1.000
_cell.angle_alpha   90.00
_cell.angle_beta   90.00
_cell.angle_gamma   90.00
#
_symmetry.space_group_name_H-M   'P 1'
#
loop_
_entity.id
_entity.type
_entity.pdbx_description
1 polymer ?
#
loop_
_entity_poly.entity_id
_entity_poly.type
_entity_poly.pdbx_seq_one_letter_code
_entity_poly.pdbx_strand_id
1 'polypeptide(L)' 'MGKEFNLTQGITLLLLKPLNLPSNYVLNLIIWITNPKNNIG' A
#
# COMPACT_ATOMS: atom_id res chain seq x y z
N MET A 1 10.98 3.02 -16.97
CA MET A 1 11.62 3.54 -15.74
C MET A 1 10.58 3.43 -14.63
N GLY A 2 10.61 2.32 -13.89
CA GLY A 2 9.58 1.98 -12.91
C GLY A 2 9.66 2.95 -11.74
N LYS A 3 8.55 3.63 -11.45
CA LYS A 3 8.44 4.52 -10.29
C LYS A 3 8.35 3.61 -9.07
N GLU A 4 9.48 3.37 -8.41
CA GLU A 4 9.54 2.60 -7.17
C GLU A 4 8.53 3.21 -6.19
N PHE A 5 7.52 2.40 -5.84
CA PHE A 5 6.49 2.83 -4.92
C PHE A 5 7.10 2.93 -3.54
N ASN A 6 7.37 4.16 -3.08
CA ASN A 6 7.93 4.41 -1.76
C ASN A 6 6.87 4.02 -0.72
N LEU A 7 7.09 2.90 -0.03
CA LEU A 7 6.17 2.33 0.95
C LEU A 7 5.76 3.31 2.03
N THR A 8 6.70 4.15 2.46
CA THR A 8 6.44 5.19 3.44
C THR A 8 5.38 6.13 2.90
N GLN A 9 5.46 6.54 1.63
CA GLN A 9 4.43 7.38 1.01
C GLN A 9 3.09 6.66 0.89
N GLY A 10 3.09 5.35 0.58
CA GLY A 10 1.87 4.53 0.53
C GLY A 10 1.17 4.41 1.88
N ILE A 11 1.94 4.13 2.94
CA ILE A 11 1.45 4.03 4.32
C ILE A 11 1.03 5.40 4.84
N THR A 12 1.79 6.45 4.57
CA THR A 12 1.43 7.84 4.90
C THR A 12 0.14 8.27 4.21
N LEU A 13 -0.08 7.89 2.95
CA LEU A 13 -1.35 8.12 2.26
C LEU A 13 -2.52 7.40 2.93
N LEU A 14 -2.32 6.16 3.39
CA LEU A 14 -3.31 5.37 4.13
C LEU A 14 -3.64 5.95 5.52
N LEU A 15 -2.66 6.55 6.19
CA LEU A 15 -2.79 7.03 7.57
C LEU A 15 -3.20 8.51 7.67
N LEU A 16 -2.67 9.39 6.81
CA LEU A 16 -2.88 10.84 6.91
C LEU A 16 -4.11 11.35 6.18
N LYS A 17 -4.56 10.64 5.15
CA LYS A 17 -5.88 10.89 4.57
C LYS A 17 -6.78 9.76 5.00
N PRO A 18 -8.00 10.04 5.50
CA PRO A 18 -9.07 9.05 5.43
C PRO A 18 -9.26 8.79 3.94
N LEU A 19 -8.53 7.82 3.43
CA LEU A 19 -8.66 7.34 2.07
C LEU A 19 -10.10 6.85 2.01
N ASN A 20 -10.94 7.57 1.27
CA ASN A 20 -12.28 7.13 0.91
C ASN A 20 -12.20 5.96 -0.10
N LEU A 21 -11.27 5.04 0.17
CA LEU A 21 -11.03 3.86 -0.61
C LEU A 21 -12.01 2.79 -0.15
N PRO A 22 -12.61 2.05 -1.10
CA PRO A 22 -13.40 0.89 -0.77
C PRO A 22 -12.60 -0.08 0.11
N SER A 23 -13.21 -0.66 1.14
CA SER A 23 -12.55 -1.58 2.07
C SER A 23 -11.86 -2.76 1.38
N ASN A 24 -12.40 -3.21 0.23
CA ASN A 24 -11.80 -4.24 -0.60
C ASN A 24 -10.44 -3.83 -1.20
N TYR A 25 -10.30 -2.56 -1.57
CA TYR A 25 -9.06 -2.02 -2.12
C TYR A 25 -7.98 -1.91 -1.05
N VAL A 26 -8.37 -1.47 0.15
CA VAL A 26 -7.48 -1.42 1.32
C VAL A 26 -7.01 -2.82 1.71
N LEU A 27 -7.92 -3.80 1.75
CA LEU A 27 -7.59 -5.19 2.06
C LEU A 27 -6.61 -5.79 1.05
N ASN A 28 -6.85 -5.60 -0.24
CA ASN A 28 -5.93 -6.07 -1.30
C ASN A 28 -4.55 -5.43 -1.18
N LEU A 29 -4.49 -4.14 -0.83
CA LEU A 29 -3.23 -3.44 -0.66
C LEU A 29 -2.46 -3.95 0.57
N ILE A 30 -3.15 -4.21 1.69
CA ILE A 30 -2.53 -4.82 2.88
C ILE A 30 -2.02 -6.22 2.56
N ILE A 31 -2.82 -7.05 1.89
CA ILE A 31 -2.39 -8.40 1.47
C ILE A 31 -1.18 -8.31 0.54
N TRP A 32 -1.19 -7.36 -0.40
CA TRP A 32 -0.07 -7.15 -1.30
C TRP A 32 1.19 -6.69 -0.54
N ILE A 33 1.07 -5.76 0.40
CA ILE A 33 2.20 -5.26 1.20
C ILE A 33 2.77 -6.37 2.12
N THR A 34 1.90 -7.20 2.68
CA THR A 34 2.30 -8.26 3.63
C THR A 34 2.72 -9.56 2.95
N ASN A 35 2.48 -9.71 1.65
CA ASN A 35 2.86 -10.92 0.93
C ASN A 35 4.38 -10.96 0.73
N PRO A 36 5.09 -11.94 1.34
CA PRO A 36 6.55 -12.02 1.26
C PRO A 36 7.07 -12.21 -0.17
N LYS A 37 6.23 -12.71 -1.09
CA LYS A 37 6.59 -12.83 -2.52
C LYS A 37 6.81 -11.49 -3.20
N ASN A 38 6.21 -10.42 -2.68
CA ASN A 38 6.34 -9.08 -3.26
C ASN A 38 7.63 -8.38 -2.81
N ASN A 39 8.41 -9.02 -1.92
CA ASN A 39 9.80 -8.68 -1.56
C ASN A 39 10.03 -7.18 -1.35
N ILE A 40 9.17 -6.59 -0.53
CA ILE A 40 9.09 -5.15 -0.35
C ILE A 40 10.07 -4.66 0.75
N GLY A 41 11.09 -5.46 1.05
CA GLY A 41 12.17 -5.17 2.00
C GLY A 41 13.41 -4.63 1.32
#